data_AF-A0A2V6PBZ3-F1
#
_entry.id   AF-A0A2V6PBZ3-F1
#
_cell.length_a   1.000
_cell.length_b   1.000
_cell.length_c   1.000
_cell.angle_alpha   90.00
_cell.angle_beta   90.00
_cell.angle_gamma   90.00
#
_symmetry.space_group_name_H-M   'P 1'
#
loop_
_entity.id
_entity.type
_entity.pdbx_description
1 polymer ?
#
loop_
_entity_poly.entity_id
_entity_poly.type
_entity_poly.pdbx_seq_one_letter_code
_entity_poly.pdbx_strand_id
1 'polypeptide(L)'
;MITRLPSLVCIFAASAGTVALAAPPAIPFPDPYNSETRGNPMSAAEAARSFDLPKGFRVSVFAAEPDVRQPIAMAFDTRGRLWVAENYTYAEAKVNFATNLNDRILV
;
A
#
# COMPACT_ATOMS: atom_id res chain seq x y z
N MET A 1 -76.75 15.32 7.64
CA MET A 1 -76.22 14.97 6.30
C MET A 1 -74.71 15.12 6.38
N ILE A 2 -73.90 14.09 6.64
CA ILE A 2 -73.46 13.01 5.71
C ILE A 2 -73.10 13.63 4.36
N THR A 3 -71.82 13.76 4.01
CA THR A 3 -71.10 12.74 3.21
C THR A 3 -69.59 12.66 3.51
N ARG A 4 -69.09 11.43 3.71
CA ARG A 4 -67.67 11.08 3.83
C ARG A 4 -67.03 10.95 2.43
N LEU A 5 -65.88 11.59 2.22
CA LEU A 5 -65.06 11.44 1.02
C LEU A 5 -64.06 10.28 1.21
N PRO A 6 -63.85 9.36 0.25
CA PRO A 6 -62.92 8.26 0.41
C PRO A 6 -61.47 8.72 0.21
N SER A 7 -60.61 8.36 1.15
CA SER A 7 -59.17 8.62 1.12
C SER A 7 -58.51 7.90 -0.06
N LEU A 8 -58.02 8.65 -1.04
CA LEU A 8 -57.11 8.14 -2.07
C LEU A 8 -55.70 8.06 -1.47
N VAL A 9 -55.27 6.87 -1.10
CA VAL A 9 -53.87 6.60 -0.72
C VAL A 9 -53.08 6.39 -2.00
N CYS A 10 -52.34 7.41 -2.44
CA CYS A 10 -51.36 7.28 -3.51
C CYS A 10 -50.12 6.54 -2.98
N ILE A 11 -49.99 5.25 -3.31
CA ILE A 11 -48.76 4.48 -3.09
C ILE A 11 -47.74 4.93 -4.14
N PHE A 12 -46.86 5.88 -3.77
CA PHE A 12 -45.65 6.15 -4.55
C PHE A 12 -44.64 5.05 -4.24
N ALA A 13 -44.51 4.06 -5.13
CA ALA A 13 -43.40 3.13 -5.11
C ALA A 13 -42.13 3.88 -5.55
N ALA A 14 -41.37 4.41 -4.58
CA ALA A 14 -40.05 4.94 -4.83
C ALA A 14 -39.10 3.77 -5.16
N SER A 15 -38.93 3.46 -6.44
CA SER A 15 -37.85 2.58 -6.88
C SER A 15 -36.53 3.31 -6.66
N ALA A 16 -35.86 3.01 -5.55
CA ALA A 16 -34.47 3.40 -5.32
C ALA A 16 -33.60 2.65 -6.33
N GLY A 17 -33.39 3.25 -7.50
CA GLY A 17 -32.43 2.75 -8.47
C GLY A 17 -31.02 2.90 -7.91
N THR A 18 -30.43 1.80 -7.45
CA THR A 18 -29.02 1.77 -7.08
C THR A 18 -28.18 2.00 -8.34
N VAL A 19 -27.71 3.22 -8.52
CA VAL A 19 -26.65 3.49 -9.50
C VAL A 19 -25.37 2.93 -8.91
N ALA A 20 -24.97 1.73 -9.36
CA ALA A 20 -23.68 1.16 -9.04
C ALA A 20 -22.60 2.02 -9.73
N LEU A 21 -21.92 2.87 -8.96
CA LEU A 21 -20.75 3.59 -9.43
C LEU A 21 -19.63 2.55 -9.59
N ALA A 22 -19.30 2.19 -10.83
CA ALA A 22 -18.15 1.34 -11.10
C ALA A 22 -16.89 2.05 -10.58
N ALA A 23 -16.15 1.41 -9.68
CA ALA A 23 -14.86 1.92 -9.25
C ALA A 23 -13.95 2.05 -10.47
N PRO A 24 -13.16 3.14 -10.58
CA PRO A 24 -12.20 3.26 -11.66
C PRO A 24 -11.23 2.06 -11.62
N PRO A 25 -10.74 1.59 -12.79
CA PRO A 25 -9.76 0.51 -12.83
C PRO A 25 -8.54 0.91 -11.99
N ALA A 26 -8.13 0.02 -11.09
CA ALA A 26 -6.91 0.22 -10.32
C ALA A 26 -5.72 0.30 -11.29
N ILE A 27 -4.93 1.38 -11.19
CA ILE A 27 -3.67 1.46 -11.92
C ILE A 27 -2.73 0.43 -11.28
N PRO A 28 -2.27 -0.60 -12.01
CA PRO A 28 -1.38 -1.59 -11.45
C PRO A 28 -0.08 -0.91 -11.02
N PHE A 29 0.49 -1.38 -9.91
CA PHE A 29 1.78 -0.90 -9.47
C PHE A 29 2.85 -1.33 -10.49
N PRO A 30 3.66 -0.41 -11.05
CA PRO A 30 4.71 -0.76 -12.01
C PRO A 30 5.69 -1.75 -11.41
N ASP A 31 6.16 -2.73 -12.20
CA ASP A 31 7.17 -3.67 -11.73
C ASP A 31 8.51 -2.96 -11.47
N PRO A 32 9.02 -2.98 -10.22
CA PRO A 32 10.33 -2.41 -9.93
C PRO A 32 11.44 -3.20 -10.62
N TYR A 33 12.43 -2.50 -11.14
CA TYR A 33 13.65 -3.09 -11.69
C TYR A 33 14.83 -2.86 -10.74
N ASN A 34 15.82 -3.76 -10.79
CA ASN A 34 17.06 -3.60 -10.04
C ASN A 34 18.08 -2.83 -10.89
N SER A 35 18.52 -1.66 -10.43
CA SER A 35 19.58 -0.89 -11.08
C SER A 35 20.99 -1.24 -10.58
N GLU A 36 21.11 -2.03 -9.51
CA GLU A 36 22.41 -2.47 -9.00
C GLU A 36 23.01 -3.54 -9.92
N THR A 37 24.28 -3.34 -10.28
CA THR A 37 25.02 -4.17 -11.24
C THR A 37 26.07 -5.05 -10.59
N ARG A 38 26.38 -4.82 -9.30
CA ARG A 38 27.43 -5.52 -8.53
C ARG A 38 27.05 -6.94 -8.10
N GLY A 39 25.92 -7.48 -8.55
CA GLY A 39 25.60 -8.90 -8.47
C GLY A 39 24.59 -9.28 -7.39
N ASN A 40 24.83 -10.44 -6.75
CA ASN A 40 23.88 -11.12 -5.87
C ASN A 40 24.05 -10.69 -4.40
N PRO A 41 23.18 -9.82 -3.85
CA PRO A 41 23.29 -9.39 -2.46
C PRO A 41 23.13 -10.59 -1.50
N MET A 42 23.60 -10.43 -0.27
CA MET A 42 23.32 -11.40 0.79
C MET A 42 21.81 -11.59 0.93
N SER A 43 21.36 -12.81 1.18
CA SER A 43 19.97 -13.02 1.60
C SER A 43 19.71 -12.29 2.92
N ALA A 44 18.46 -11.92 3.19
CA ALA A 44 18.11 -11.24 4.45
C ALA A 44 18.57 -12.02 5.68
N ALA A 45 18.51 -13.36 5.65
CA ALA A 45 18.98 -14.21 6.74
C ALA A 45 20.50 -14.17 6.91
N GLU A 46 21.25 -14.12 5.82
CA GLU A 46 22.71 -13.96 5.86
C GLU A 46 23.09 -12.56 6.37
N ALA A 47 22.41 -11.52 5.88
CA ALA A 47 22.63 -10.14 6.30
C ALA A 47 22.36 -9.98 7.79
N ALA A 48 21.25 -10.53 8.32
CA ALA A 48 20.98 -10.52 9.75
C ALA A 48 22.09 -11.22 10.55
N ARG A 49 22.63 -12.34 10.07
CA ARG A 49 23.73 -13.05 10.74
C ARG A 49 25.07 -12.30 10.72
N SER A 50 25.26 -11.34 9.81
CA SER A 50 26.51 -10.59 9.72
C SER A 50 26.60 -9.37 10.63
N PHE A 51 25.54 -9.04 11.39
CA PHE A 51 25.59 -7.93 12.35
C PHE A 51 26.49 -8.27 13.53
N ASP A 52 27.41 -7.38 13.86
CA ASP A 52 28.10 -7.37 15.15
C ASP A 52 27.23 -6.61 16.17
N LEU A 53 26.91 -7.27 17.29
CA LEU A 53 25.92 -6.78 18.25
C LEU A 53 26.50 -6.75 19.67
N PRO A 54 26.14 -5.76 20.49
CA PRO A 54 26.47 -5.77 21.91
C PRO A 54 25.90 -7.00 22.63
N LYS A 55 26.55 -7.41 23.72
CA LYS A 55 26.11 -8.56 24.52
C LYS A 55 24.65 -8.39 24.97
N GLY A 56 23.84 -9.42 24.71
CA GLY A 56 22.42 -9.47 25.11
C GLY A 56 21.44 -9.01 24.02
N PHE A 57 21.93 -8.45 22.91
CA PHE A 57 21.09 -8.07 21.77
C PHE A 57 20.93 -9.24 20.79
N ARG A 58 19.85 -9.20 20.01
CA ARG A 58 19.57 -10.14 18.92
C ARG A 58 18.99 -9.38 17.73
N VAL A 59 19.23 -9.91 16.55
CA VAL A 59 18.65 -9.43 15.29
C VAL A 59 17.89 -10.57 14.63
N SER A 60 16.77 -10.24 13.99
CA SER A 60 15.93 -11.18 13.26
C SER A 60 15.36 -10.49 12.03
N VAL A 61 15.19 -11.23 10.94
CA VAL A 61 14.51 -10.75 9.74
C VAL A 61 13.01 -10.67 10.03
N PHE A 62 12.42 -9.48 9.84
CA PHE A 62 10.97 -9.26 9.96
C PHE A 62 10.29 -9.27 8.59
N ALA A 63 10.85 -8.54 7.62
CA ALA A 63 10.40 -8.50 6.24
C ALA A 63 11.63 -8.38 5.31
N ALA A 64 11.50 -8.86 4.09
CA ALA A 64 12.53 -8.85 3.05
C ALA A 64 11.89 -8.81 1.67
N GLU A 65 12.71 -8.76 0.61
CA GLU A 65 12.22 -8.89 -0.75
C GLU A 65 11.55 -10.25 -1.00
N PRO A 66 10.44 -10.31 -1.76
CA PRO A 66 9.83 -9.22 -2.55
C PRO A 66 8.80 -8.36 -1.79
N ASP A 67 8.50 -8.69 -0.54
CA ASP A 67 7.41 -8.05 0.23
C ASP A 67 7.71 -6.58 0.54
N VAL A 68 8.96 -6.29 0.92
CA VAL A 68 9.47 -4.93 1.15
C VAL A 68 10.73 -4.70 0.31
N ARG A 69 10.81 -3.56 -0.37
CA ARG A 69 11.85 -3.16 -1.32
C ARG A 69 12.08 -1.64 -1.26
N GLN A 70 13.34 -1.23 -1.26
CA GLN A 70 13.75 0.19 -1.25
C GLN A 70 13.07 1.04 -0.13
N PRO A 71 13.05 0.57 1.14
CA PRO A 71 12.47 1.33 2.24
C PRO A 71 13.33 2.56 2.58
N ILE A 72 12.70 3.73 2.70
CA ILE A 72 13.38 4.99 3.05
C ILE A 72 13.00 5.53 4.44
N ALA A 73 11.83 5.16 4.95
CA ALA A 73 11.34 5.58 6.25
C ALA A 73 10.35 4.55 6.81
N MET A 74 10.27 4.46 8.13
CA MET A 74 9.29 3.62 8.81
C MET A 74 8.85 4.21 10.15
N ALA A 75 7.61 3.91 10.56
CA ALA A 75 7.07 4.34 11.84
C ALA A 75 6.02 3.35 12.37
N PHE A 76 5.94 3.20 13.69
CA PHE A 76 4.83 2.49 14.32
C PHE A 76 3.68 3.43 14.63
N ASP A 77 2.44 2.98 14.38
CA ASP A 77 1.26 3.70 14.85
C ASP A 77 0.80 3.24 16.24
N THR A 78 -0.23 3.90 16.77
CA THR A 78 -0.82 3.59 18.09
C THR A 78 -1.49 2.22 18.18
N ARG A 79 -1.67 1.53 17.04
CA ARG A 79 -2.21 0.17 16.95
C ARG A 79 -1.09 -0.87 16.83
N GLY A 80 0.17 -0.45 16.85
CA GLY A 80 1.34 -1.31 16.73
C GLY A 80 1.63 -1.78 15.31
N ARG A 81 1.04 -1.17 14.27
CA ARG A 81 1.35 -1.49 12.87
C ARG A 81 2.62 -0.77 12.43
N LEU A 82 3.46 -1.46 11.65
CA LEU A 82 4.67 -0.87 11.07
C LEU A 82 4.35 -0.31 9.69
N TRP A 83 4.40 1.01 9.56
CA TRP A 83 4.27 1.70 8.29
C TRP A 83 5.64 1.83 7.63
N VAL A 84 5.75 1.50 6.35
CA VAL A 84 7.01 1.58 5.59
C VAL A 84 6.79 2.39 4.32
N ALA A 85 7.61 3.40 4.07
CA ALA A 85 7.63 4.15 2.83
C ALA A 85 8.69 3.58 1.88
N GLU A 86 8.26 3.15 0.70
CA GLU A 86 9.13 2.69 -0.39
C GLU A 86 9.24 3.77 -1.46
N ASN A 87 10.45 4.01 -1.95
CA ASN A 87 10.72 5.11 -2.87
C ASN A 87 11.41 4.64 -4.15
N TYR A 88 10.61 4.26 -5.15
CA TYR A 88 11.09 3.82 -6.46
C TYR A 88 11.31 4.98 -7.44
N THR A 89 10.72 6.15 -7.18
CA THR A 89 10.88 7.31 -8.05
C THR A 89 12.28 7.90 -7.97
N TYR A 90 13.02 7.72 -6.86
CA TYR A 90 14.39 8.22 -6.73
C TYR A 90 15.36 7.34 -7.53
N ALA A 91 15.96 7.94 -8.56
CA ALA A 91 16.77 7.27 -9.56
C ALA A 91 18.23 7.75 -9.54
N GLU A 92 19.05 7.20 -10.44
CA GLU A 92 20.44 7.59 -10.57
C GLU A 92 20.57 9.06 -11.01
N ALA A 93 21.73 9.68 -10.76
CA ALA A 93 21.96 11.10 -11.02
C ALA A 93 21.61 11.57 -12.45
N LYS A 94 21.67 10.68 -13.45
CA LYS A 94 21.30 10.99 -14.84
C LYS A 94 19.79 11.22 -15.01
N VAL A 95 18.97 10.51 -14.23
CA VAL A 95 17.51 10.55 -14.30
C VAL A 95 16.95 11.47 -13.20
N ASN A 96 17.59 11.50 -12.03
CA ASN A 96 17.11 12.10 -10.78
C ASN A 96 15.81 11.46 -10.28
N PHE A 97 14.70 11.66 -11.01
CA PHE A 97 13.40 11.12 -10.66
C PHE A 97 12.77 10.38 -11.84
N ALA A 98 12.52 9.08 -11.67
CA ALA A 98 11.84 8.25 -12.63
C ALA A 98 10.34 8.56 -12.65
N THR A 99 9.86 9.12 -13.77
CA THR A 99 8.46 9.54 -13.94
C THR A 99 7.51 8.41 -14.33
N ASN A 100 8.04 7.21 -14.58
CA ASN A 100 7.31 6.00 -14.95
C ASN A 100 7.15 4.99 -13.80
N LEU A 101 7.65 5.31 -12.61
CA LEU A 101 7.51 4.51 -11.40
C LEU A 101 6.63 5.25 -10.39
N ASN A 102 6.14 4.50 -9.39
CA ASN A 102 5.33 5.04 -8.32
C ASN A 102 5.94 4.65 -6.97
N ASP A 103 5.86 5.56 -6.01
CA ASP A 103 6.16 5.27 -4.60
C ASP A 103 4.93 4.68 -3.92
N ARG A 104 5.13 3.93 -2.84
CA ARG A 104 4.01 3.36 -2.06
C ARG A 104 4.32 3.28 -0.57
N ILE A 105 3.25 3.19 0.20
CA ILE A 105 3.30 2.93 1.65
C ILE A 105 2.75 1.54 1.92
N LEU A 106 3.50 0.75 2.69
CA LEU A 106 3.09 -0.56 3.22
C LEU A 106 2.71 -0.43 4.70
N VAL A 107 1.80 -1.29 5.18
CA VAL A 107 1.34 -1.35 6.58
C VAL A 107 0.97 -2.77 6.99
#